data_AF-A0A523TYJ2-F1
#
_entry.id   AF-A0A523TYJ2-F1
#
_cell.length_a   1.000
_cell.length_b   1.000
_cell.length_c   1.000
_cell.angle_alpha   90.00
_cell.angle_beta   90.00
_cell.angle_gamma   90.00
#
_symmetry.space_group_name_H-M   'P 1'
#
loop_
_entity.id
_entity.type
_entity.pdbx_description
1 polymer ?
#
loop_
_entity_poly.entity_id
_entity_poly.type
_entity_poly.pdbx_seq_one_letter_code
_entity_poly.pdbx_strand_id
1 'polypeptide(L)'
;MGTTSNEKKVIEKPGYLVHNIKGCGLYLFDLHIFDAIRRTPRTAMRDEYEITDSIQILIEDGFLVKQLTIVKEDVNLTVPDDLIKSNMWMLK
;
A
#
# COMPACT_ATOMS: atom_id res chain seq x y z
N MET A 1 -18.42 9.73 3.52
CA MET A 1 -17.26 10.33 4.21
C MET A 1 -16.30 9.19 4.53
N GLY A 2 -15.07 9.21 4.00
CA GLY A 2 -14.10 8.15 4.26
C GLY A 2 -13.70 8.15 5.73
N THR A 3 -13.60 6.96 6.35
CA THR A 3 -13.01 6.81 7.68
C THR A 3 -11.51 7.09 7.61
N THR A 4 -10.97 7.77 8.61
CA THR A 4 -9.53 8.05 8.73
C THR A 4 -9.02 7.42 10.02
N SER A 5 -8.02 6.55 9.95
CA SER A 5 -7.29 6.03 11.10
C SER A 5 -5.81 6.36 10.98
N ASN A 6 -5.17 6.51 12.14
CA ASN A 6 -3.72 6.67 12.22
C ASN A 6 -3.09 5.27 12.17
N GLU A 7 -2.18 5.07 11.23
CA GLU A 7 -1.52 3.79 11.04
C GLU A 7 -0.30 3.68 11.95
N LYS A 8 -0.20 2.56 12.66
CA LYS A 8 0.93 2.26 13.55
C LYS A 8 1.90 1.26 12.96
N LYS A 9 1.44 0.44 12.02
CA LYS A 9 2.22 -0.63 11.41
C LYS A 9 1.70 -0.97 10.03
N VAL A 10 2.61 -1.05 9.06
CA VAL A 10 2.36 -1.50 7.70
C VAL A 10 3.30 -2.67 7.41
N ILE A 11 2.80 -3.73 6.79
CA ILE A 11 3.57 -4.95 6.50
C ILE A 11 3.24 -5.40 5.08
N GLU A 12 4.27 -5.60 4.24
CA GLU A 12 4.09 -6.19 2.92
C GLU A 12 3.72 -7.67 3.02
N LYS A 13 2.66 -8.07 2.31
CA LYS A 13 2.25 -9.47 2.12
C LYS A 13 2.43 -10.33 3.39
N PRO A 14 1.75 -10.00 4.50
CA PRO A 14 1.97 -10.68 5.78
C PRO A 14 1.58 -12.15 5.70
N GLY A 15 2.37 -13.03 6.33
CA GLY A 15 2.07 -14.46 6.40
C GLY A 15 0.78 -14.78 7.18
N TYR A 16 0.35 -13.88 8.07
CA TYR A 16 -0.91 -13.96 8.80
C TYR A 16 -1.62 -12.60 8.74
N LEU A 17 -2.87 -12.60 8.29
CA LEU A 17 -3.67 -11.39 8.20
C LEU A 17 -4.18 -10.98 9.59
N VAL A 18 -3.81 -9.77 10.02
CA VAL A 18 -4.25 -9.20 11.30
C VAL A 18 -5.60 -8.50 11.14
N HIS A 19 -5.83 -7.84 10.00
CA HIS A 19 -7.04 -7.08 9.66
C HIS A 19 -7.40 -7.25 8.18
N ASN A 20 -8.68 -7.02 7.83
CA ASN A 20 -9.18 -7.15 6.45
C ASN A 20 -9.05 -5.84 5.64
N ILE A 21 -7.92 -5.17 5.80
CA ILE A 21 -7.61 -3.91 5.11
C ILE A 21 -6.31 -4.13 4.34
N LYS A 22 -6.32 -3.76 3.06
CA LYS A 22 -5.13 -3.75 2.21
C LYS A 22 -4.81 -2.34 1.76
N GLY A 23 -3.53 -2.08 1.50
CA GLY A 23 -3.13 -0.89 0.75
C GLY A 23 -3.72 -0.91 -0.65
N CYS A 24 -4.12 0.25 -1.14
CA CYS A 24 -4.39 0.50 -2.56
C CYS A 24 -3.14 1.12 -3.18
N GLY A 25 -2.91 0.93 -4.48
CA GLY A 25 -1.79 1.54 -5.22
C GLY A 25 -1.86 3.07 -5.37
N LEU A 26 -2.52 3.76 -4.42
CA LEU A 26 -2.69 5.20 -4.40
C LEU A 26 -2.08 5.75 -3.11
N TYR A 27 -1.09 6.62 -3.28
CA TYR A 27 -0.34 7.21 -2.17
C TYR A 27 -0.26 8.72 -2.32
N LEU A 28 -0.37 9.43 -1.21
CA LEU A 28 -0.17 10.88 -1.13
C LEU A 28 0.80 11.16 0.01
N PHE A 29 2.01 11.58 -0.33
CA PHE A 29 3.06 11.89 0.63
C PHE A 29 3.58 13.31 0.44
N ASP A 30 4.10 13.90 1.51
CA ASP A 30 4.96 15.07 1.41
C ASP A 30 6.41 14.63 1.09
N LEU A 31 7.36 15.58 1.13
CA LEU A 31 8.74 15.32 0.73
C LEU A 31 9.51 14.37 1.66
N HIS A 32 9.05 14.15 2.90
CA HIS A 32 9.76 13.30 3.86
C HIS A 32 9.83 11.84 3.42
N ILE A 33 8.90 11.39 2.56
CA ILE A 33 8.93 10.04 1.98
C ILE A 33 10.25 9.74 1.27
N PHE A 34 10.89 10.73 0.66
CA PHE A 34 12.14 10.49 -0.07
C PHE A 34 13.28 10.10 0.86
N ASP A 35 13.29 10.60 2.10
CA ASP A 35 14.30 10.21 3.10
C ASP A 35 14.04 8.81 3.65
N ALA A 36 12.78 8.40 3.74
CA ALA A 36 12.43 7.02 4.06
C ALA A 36 12.78 6.05 2.93
N ILE A 37 12.49 6.40 1.67
CA ILE A 37 12.86 5.61 0.49
C ILE A 37 14.37 5.37 0.43
N ARG A 38 15.20 6.41 0.65
CA ARG A 38 16.66 6.28 0.64
C ARG A 38 17.19 5.30 1.68
N ARG A 39 16.50 5.15 2.82
CA ARG A 39 16.85 4.22 3.91
C ARG A 39 16.21 2.85 3.75
N THR A 40 15.32 2.67 2.77
CA THR A 40 14.60 1.41 2.60
C THR A 40 15.58 0.33 2.12
N PRO A 41 15.75 -0.77 2.87
CA PRO A 41 16.60 -1.87 2.44
C PRO A 41 15.93 -2.66 1.32
N ARG A 42 16.74 -3.41 0.55
CA ARG A 42 16.20 -4.39 -0.40
C ARG A 42 15.75 -5.64 0.33
N THR A 43 14.64 -6.22 -0.08
CA THR A 43 14.14 -7.47 0.52
C THR A 43 15.00 -8.66 0.07
N ALA A 44 15.36 -9.53 1.02
CA ALA A 44 16.28 -10.65 0.75
C ALA A 44 15.73 -11.69 -0.25
N MET A 45 14.41 -11.80 -0.39
CA MET A 45 13.78 -12.79 -1.28
C MET A 45 13.59 -12.28 -2.72
N ARG A 46 13.38 -10.97 -2.91
CA ARG A 46 13.01 -10.40 -4.22
C ARG A 46 13.98 -9.38 -4.77
N ASP A 47 14.93 -8.91 -3.97
CA ASP A 47 15.86 -7.85 -4.34
C ASP A 47 15.14 -6.53 -4.73
N GLU A 48 13.96 -6.32 -4.14
CA GLU A 48 13.05 -5.19 -4.39
C GLU A 48 13.07 -4.18 -3.23
N TYR A 49 12.83 -2.90 -3.54
CA TYR A 49 12.52 -1.87 -2.55
C TYR A 49 11.00 -1.78 -2.39
N GLU A 50 10.48 -2.23 -1.26
CA GLU A 50 9.05 -2.27 -1.01
C GLU A 50 8.56 -0.92 -0.43
N ILE A 51 7.55 -0.31 -1.04
CA ILE A 51 7.00 0.98 -0.59
C ILE A 51 6.43 0.90 0.83
N THR A 52 5.93 -0.27 1.24
CA THR A 52 5.46 -0.54 2.60
C THR A 52 6.55 -0.35 3.65
N ASP A 53 7.80 -0.68 3.31
CA ASP A 53 8.93 -0.55 4.22
C ASP A 53 9.32 0.93 4.37
N SER A 54 9.26 1.70 3.27
CA SER A 54 9.40 3.16 3.35
C SER A 54 8.31 3.81 4.20
N ILE A 55 7.05 3.35 4.08
CA ILE A 55 5.94 3.83 4.91
C ILE A 55 6.16 3.47 6.37
N GLN A 56 6.65 2.25 6.65
CA GLN A 56 6.94 1.82 8.01
C GLN A 56 8.06 2.67 8.63
N ILE A 57 9.13 2.99 7.88
CA ILE A 57 10.19 3.90 8.31
C ILE A 57 9.62 5.29 8.64
N LEU A 58 8.72 5.84 7.82
CA LEU A 58 8.07 7.13 8.12
C LEU A 58 7.28 7.08 9.44
N ILE A 59 6.56 5.99 9.71
CA ILE A 59 5.83 5.82 10.97
C ILE A 59 6.79 5.78 12.15
N GLU A 60 7.91 5.06 12.01
CA GLU A 60 8.94 4.92 13.05
C GLU A 60 9.68 6.23 13.35
N ASP A 61 9.86 7.09 12.34
CA ASP A 61 10.38 8.44 12.51
C ASP A 61 9.37 9.40 13.19
N GLY A 62 8.15 8.94 13.45
CA GLY A 62 7.10 9.71 14.13
C GLY A 62 6.22 10.55 13.20
N PHE A 63 6.31 10.36 11.89
CA PHE A 63 5.39 11.04 10.95
C PHE A 63 3.98 10.46 11.05
N LEU A 64 3.00 11.33 10.87
CA LEU A 64 1.59 10.95 10.88
C LEU A 64 1.20 10.31 9.54
N VAL A 65 1.09 8.99 9.53
CA VAL A 65 0.54 8.24 8.39
C VAL A 65 -0.92 7.90 8.64
N LYS A 66 -1.77 8.15 7.64
CA LYS A 66 -3.22 7.89 7.70
C LYS A 66 -3.65 7.10 6.48
N GLN A 67 -4.52 6.11 6.70
CA GLN A 67 -5.28 5.52 5.60
C GLN A 67 -6.56 6.31 5.34
N LEU A 68 -7.02 6.29 4.09
CA LEU A 68 -8.27 6.90 3.67
C LEU A 68 -9.11 5.89 2.87
N THR A 69 -10.31 5.59 3.35
CA THR A 69 -11.27 4.72 2.65
C THR A 69 -12.01 5.50 1.56
N ILE A 70 -11.26 5.92 0.53
CA ILE A 70 -11.80 6.70 -0.61
C ILE A 70 -11.98 5.86 -1.88
N VAL A 71 -11.24 4.76 -2.01
CA VAL A 71 -11.38 3.81 -3.11
C VAL A 71 -12.47 2.82 -2.74
N LYS A 72 -13.55 2.78 -3.54
CA LYS A 72 -14.66 1.84 -3.33
C LYS A 72 -14.29 0.45 -3.84
N GLU A 73 -13.63 0.41 -4.98
CA GLU A 73 -13.33 -0.80 -5.72
C GLU A 73 -11.92 -0.67 -6.29
N ASP A 74 -11.12 -1.71 -6.10
CA ASP A 74 -9.72 -1.77 -6.50
C ASP A 74 -9.47 -3.13 -7.15
N VAL A 75 -8.82 -3.13 -8.31
CA VAL A 75 -8.50 -4.34 -9.07
C VAL A 75 -7.02 -4.33 -9.41
N ASN A 76 -6.32 -5.39 -8.98
CA ASN A 76 -4.95 -5.64 -9.39
C ASN A 76 -4.97 -6.30 -10.78
N LEU A 77 -4.25 -5.73 -11.74
CA LEU A 77 -4.01 -6.34 -13.05
C LEU A 77 -2.68 -7.10 -13.02
N THR A 78 -2.72 -8.40 -12.71
CA THR A 78 -1.51 -9.22 -12.52
C THR A 78 -1.36 -10.28 -13.60
N VAL A 79 -2.47 -10.89 -14.02
CA VAL A 79 -2.52 -11.89 -15.10
C VAL A 79 -3.46 -11.43 -16.22
N PRO A 80 -3.32 -11.93 -17.46
CA PRO A 80 -4.19 -11.52 -18.57
C PRO A 80 -5.69 -11.66 -18.29
N ASP A 81 -6.10 -12.68 -17.54
CA ASP A 81 -7.50 -12.91 -17.16
C ASP A 81 -8.08 -11.79 -16.29
N ASP A 82 -7.25 -11.06 -15.52
CA ASP A 82 -7.71 -9.93 -14.71
C ASP A 82 -8.27 -8.83 -15.60
N LEU A 83 -7.65 -8.58 -16.76
CA LEU A 83 -8.11 -7.58 -17.71
C LEU A 83 -9.48 -7.91 -18.29
N ILE A 84 -9.71 -9.18 -18.64
CA ILE A 84 -11.01 -9.64 -19.16
C ILE A 84 -12.09 -9.47 -18.09
N LYS A 85 -11.80 -9.86 -16.84
CA LYS A 85 -12.72 -9.69 -15.71
C LYS A 85 -13.03 -8.21 -15.46
N SER A 86 -12.02 -7.34 -15.43
CA SER A 86 -12.19 -5.89 -15.31
C SER A 86 -13.05 -5.32 -16.42
N ASN A 87 -12.82 -5.72 -17.68
CA ASN A 87 -13.62 -5.26 -18.82
C ASN A 87 -15.09 -5.69 -18.70
N MET A 88 -15.34 -6.96 -18.37
CA MET A 88 -16.69 -7.47 -18.17
C MET A 88 -17.42 -6.81 -16.99
N TRP A 89 -16.67 -6.36 -16.00
CA TRP A 89 -17.20 -5.66 -14.84
C TRP A 89 -17.57 -4.20 -15.16
N MET A 90 -16.76 -3.50 -15.97
CA MET A 90 -17.06 -2.12 -16.39
C MET A 90 -18.18 -1.99 -17.43
N LEU A 91 -18.45 -3.04 -18.19
CA LEU A 91 -19.49 -3.04 -19.24
C LEU A 91 -20.91 -3.33 -18.70
N LYS A 92 -21.06 -3.63 -17.41
CA LYS A 92 -22.36 -3.81 -16.74
C LYS A 92 -22.82 -2.50 -16.11
#